data_AF-A0A1M3KQ51-F1
#
_entry.id   AF-A0A1M3KQ51-F1
#
_cell.length_a   1.000
_cell.length_b   1.000
_cell.length_c   1.000
_cell.angle_alpha   90.00
_cell.angle_beta   90.00
_cell.angle_gamma   90.00
#
_symmetry.space_group_name_H-M   'P 1'
#
loop_
_entity.id
_entity.type
_entity.pdbx_description
1 polymer ?
#
loop_
_entity_poly.entity_id
_entity_poly.type
_entity_poly.pdbx_seq_one_letter_code
_entity_poly.pdbx_strand_id
1 'polypeptide(L)'
;MPATTPAPTDPVAVTPTGIDGLVADMTRGRARITLLAAISDARDAAVVADALVDEALRSGLSVCRVDAGSGRPSAAPGLTDLCAEQASFGDVVHRVREGLAEVPWGERAVLDRRSMRPLTLVEALSDIYEVVIISTGRIGLNSTLPLFVTGGARLAIVRQPSTPEALVEAVSADAASLGFETVQSVVAPELESAVA
;
A
#
# COMPACT_ATOMS: atom_id res chain seq x y z
N MET A 1 -29.40 30.00 16.07
CA MET A 1 -28.91 29.41 14.81
C MET A 1 -28.94 27.91 14.99
N PRO A 2 -29.68 27.12 14.20
CA PRO A 2 -29.58 25.67 14.29
C PRO A 2 -28.24 25.23 13.69
N ALA A 3 -27.47 24.47 14.46
CA ALA A 3 -26.25 23.83 14.01
C ALA A 3 -26.62 22.71 13.04
N THR A 4 -26.07 22.74 11.84
CA THR A 4 -26.14 21.67 10.85
C THR A 4 -25.35 20.48 11.38
N THR A 5 -26.05 19.44 11.84
CA THR A 5 -25.45 18.12 12.12
C THR A 5 -24.93 17.54 10.80
N PRO A 6 -23.64 17.15 10.68
CA PRO A 6 -23.17 16.43 9.51
C PRO A 6 -23.84 15.06 9.42
N ALA A 7 -24.28 14.69 8.23
CA ALA A 7 -24.90 13.40 7.93
C ALA A 7 -23.91 12.26 8.24
N PRO A 8 -24.39 11.08 8.69
CA PRO A 8 -23.55 9.90 8.80
C PRO A 8 -23.08 9.52 7.40
N THR A 9 -21.78 9.63 7.15
CA THR A 9 -21.12 9.07 5.99
C THR A 9 -21.45 7.58 5.96
N ASP A 10 -22.03 7.09 4.87
CA ASP A 10 -22.31 5.66 4.68
C ASP A 10 -21.06 4.85 5.07
N PRO A 11 -21.21 3.75 5.83
CA PRO A 11 -20.07 2.91 6.17
C PRO A 11 -19.42 2.46 4.87
N VAL A 12 -18.13 2.78 4.70
CA VAL A 12 -17.32 2.24 3.61
C VAL A 12 -17.46 0.73 3.70
N ALA A 13 -18.12 0.13 2.71
CA ALA A 13 -18.40 -1.29 2.69
C ALA A 13 -17.08 -2.05 2.65
N VAL A 14 -16.62 -2.52 3.82
CA VAL A 14 -15.45 -3.39 3.93
C VAL A 14 -15.80 -4.70 3.26
N THR A 15 -15.42 -4.83 1.99
CA THR A 15 -15.70 -6.05 1.24
C THR A 15 -14.57 -7.03 1.56
N PRO A 16 -14.82 -8.15 2.26
CA PRO A 16 -13.81 -9.18 2.45
C PRO A 16 -13.45 -9.71 1.08
N THR A 17 -12.28 -9.32 0.60
CA THR A 17 -11.81 -9.67 -0.74
C THR A 17 -10.52 -10.44 -0.53
N GLY A 18 -10.53 -11.72 -0.89
CA GLY A 18 -9.29 -12.51 -0.92
C GLY A 18 -8.28 -11.90 -1.90
N ILE A 19 -7.03 -12.36 -1.84
CA ILE A 19 -5.97 -11.96 -2.77
C ILE A 19 -6.46 -12.08 -4.23
N ASP A 20 -7.19 -13.14 -4.55
CA ASP A 20 -7.77 -13.39 -5.88
C ASP A 20 -8.69 -12.27 -6.38
N GLY A 21 -9.49 -11.67 -5.50
CA GLY A 21 -10.40 -10.60 -5.88
C GLY A 21 -9.66 -9.28 -6.13
N LEU A 22 -8.58 -9.05 -5.39
CA LEU A 22 -7.72 -7.88 -5.58
C LEU A 22 -6.93 -7.99 -6.90
N VAL A 23 -6.38 -9.17 -7.18
CA VAL A 23 -5.75 -9.49 -8.46
C VAL A 23 -6.74 -9.34 -9.60
N ALA A 24 -7.95 -9.89 -9.47
CA ALA A 24 -8.95 -9.78 -10.52
C ALA A 24 -9.32 -8.32 -10.83
N ASP A 25 -9.29 -7.43 -9.84
CA ASP A 25 -9.49 -6.00 -10.06
C ASP A 25 -8.26 -5.30 -10.64
N MET A 26 -7.04 -5.76 -10.33
CA MET A 26 -5.80 -5.34 -11.00
C MET A 26 -5.81 -5.72 -12.48
N THR A 27 -6.14 -6.96 -12.82
CA THR A 27 -6.22 -7.44 -14.21
C THR A 27 -7.31 -6.72 -15.01
N ARG A 28 -8.38 -6.23 -14.36
CA ARG A 28 -9.40 -5.40 -14.99
C ARG A 28 -9.00 -3.92 -15.12
N GLY A 29 -7.82 -3.53 -14.63
CA GLY A 29 -7.36 -2.14 -14.59
C GLY A 29 -8.13 -1.25 -13.61
N ARG A 30 -8.92 -1.84 -12.71
CA ARG A 30 -9.74 -1.12 -11.70
C ARG A 30 -8.96 -0.81 -10.42
N ALA A 31 -7.81 -1.47 -10.22
CA ALA A 31 -6.94 -1.29 -9.07
C ALA A 31 -5.49 -1.05 -9.51
N ARG A 32 -5.25 0.06 -10.21
CA ARG A 32 -3.90 0.43 -10.65
C ARG A 32 -2.97 0.80 -9.49
N ILE A 33 -3.49 1.51 -8.49
CA ILE A 33 -2.74 1.87 -7.29
C ILE A 33 -3.37 1.13 -6.11
N THR A 34 -2.59 0.24 -5.51
CA THR A 34 -3.02 -0.57 -4.37
C THR A 34 -2.11 -0.32 -3.17
N LEU A 35 -2.67 0.23 -2.10
CA LEU A 35 -1.97 0.43 -0.83
C LEU A 35 -2.20 -0.78 0.06
N LEU A 36 -1.13 -1.27 0.68
CA LEU A 36 -1.16 -2.37 1.63
C LEU A 36 -0.76 -1.85 3.01
N ALA A 37 -1.68 -2.00 3.95
CA ALA A 37 -1.48 -1.53 5.31
C ALA A 37 -1.87 -2.61 6.31
N ALA A 38 -0.93 -3.02 7.15
CA ALA A 38 -1.16 -4.10 8.11
C ALA A 38 -1.70 -3.57 9.44
N ILE A 39 -2.62 -4.30 10.06
CA ILE A 39 -3.12 -3.98 11.41
C ILE A 39 -2.09 -4.36 12.47
N SER A 40 -1.54 -5.58 12.37
CA SER A 40 -0.64 -6.16 13.38
C SER A 40 0.83 -5.89 13.04
N ASP A 41 1.36 -6.55 12.00
CA ASP A 41 2.78 -6.51 11.64
C ASP A 41 2.97 -6.08 10.18
N ALA A 42 3.90 -5.14 9.94
CA ALA A 42 4.26 -4.71 8.59
C ALA A 42 4.76 -5.86 7.70
N ARG A 43 5.27 -6.95 8.29
CA ARG A 43 5.64 -8.19 7.58
C ARG A 43 4.45 -8.84 6.90
N ASP A 44 3.27 -8.81 7.53
CA ASP A 44 2.06 -9.40 6.94
C ASP A 44 1.70 -8.67 5.63
N ALA A 45 1.83 -7.33 5.62
CA ALA A 45 1.63 -6.54 4.41
C ALA A 45 2.69 -6.82 3.34
N ALA A 46 3.95 -7.08 3.73
CA ALA A 46 5.00 -7.45 2.78
C ALA A 46 4.73 -8.80 2.12
N VAL A 47 4.26 -9.81 2.87
CA VAL A 47 3.91 -11.13 2.34
C VAL A 47 2.75 -11.05 1.36
N VAL A 48 1.70 -10.29 1.71
CA VAL A 48 0.59 -10.05 0.78
C VAL A 48 1.06 -9.29 -0.46
N ALA A 49 1.98 -8.33 -0.31
CA ALA A 49 2.56 -7.61 -1.44
C ALA A 49 3.29 -8.58 -2.39
N ASP A 50 4.14 -9.46 -1.86
CA ASP A 50 4.88 -10.45 -2.65
C ASP A 50 3.93 -11.39 -3.39
N ALA A 51 2.88 -11.89 -2.73
CA ALA A 51 1.87 -12.73 -3.36
C ALA A 51 1.12 -12.01 -4.49
N LEU A 52 0.76 -10.74 -4.29
CA LEU A 52 0.10 -9.92 -5.32
C LEU A 52 1.03 -9.65 -6.51
N VAL A 53 2.30 -9.36 -6.26
CA VAL A 53 3.31 -9.17 -7.30
C VAL A 53 3.44 -10.45 -8.14
N ASP A 54 3.57 -11.60 -7.51
CA ASP A 54 3.75 -12.88 -8.22
C ASP A 54 2.51 -13.27 -9.04
N GLU A 55 1.29 -13.03 -8.53
CA GLU A 55 0.07 -13.30 -9.29
C GLU A 55 -0.14 -12.30 -10.44
N ALA A 56 0.14 -11.00 -10.22
CA ALA A 56 0.03 -9.99 -11.26
C ALA A 56 1.03 -10.25 -12.40
N LEU A 57 2.27 -10.63 -12.08
CA LEU A 57 3.28 -11.02 -13.08
C LEU A 57 2.88 -12.30 -13.82
N ARG A 58 2.31 -13.30 -13.13
CA ARG A 58 1.75 -14.50 -13.78
C ARG A 58 0.60 -14.18 -14.73
N SER A 59 -0.16 -13.13 -14.44
CA SER A 59 -1.20 -12.60 -15.31
C SER A 59 -0.65 -11.76 -16.48
N GLY A 60 0.69 -11.59 -16.59
CA GLY A 60 1.35 -10.83 -17.64
C GLY A 60 1.37 -9.32 -17.41
N LEU A 61 1.03 -8.85 -16.20
CA LEU A 61 0.96 -7.44 -15.87
C LEU A 61 2.34 -6.88 -15.50
N SER A 62 2.59 -5.63 -15.87
CA SER A 62 3.75 -4.88 -15.37
C SER A 62 3.48 -4.29 -13.98
N VAL A 63 4.32 -4.61 -13.01
CA VAL A 63 4.15 -4.28 -11.59
C VAL A 63 5.31 -3.43 -11.07
N CYS A 64 4.98 -2.37 -10.33
CA CYS A 64 5.94 -1.64 -9.52
C CYS A 64 5.58 -1.77 -8.03
N ARG A 65 6.52 -2.24 -7.22
CA ARG A 65 6.38 -2.26 -5.76
C ARG A 65 7.06 -1.04 -5.15
N VAL A 66 6.43 -0.43 -4.16
CA VAL A 66 6.97 0.70 -3.40
C VAL A 66 6.96 0.36 -1.92
N ASP A 67 8.14 0.27 -1.31
CA ASP A 67 8.29 0.16 0.13
C ASP A 67 8.25 1.56 0.77
N ALA A 68 7.08 1.89 1.31
CA ALA A 68 6.83 3.16 1.96
C ALA A 68 6.59 3.01 3.46
N GLY A 69 6.91 1.87 4.08
CA GLY A 69 6.50 1.62 5.46
C GLY A 69 7.28 0.55 6.21
N SER A 70 8.28 -0.08 5.60
CA SER A 70 9.16 -1.00 6.34
C SER A 70 9.97 -0.30 7.42
N GLY A 71 10.33 0.98 7.20
CA GLY A 71 11.27 1.72 8.04
C GLY A 71 12.67 1.10 8.08
N ARG A 72 12.99 0.20 7.13
CA ARG A 72 14.26 -0.52 7.08
C ARG A 72 15.17 0.15 6.05
N PRO A 73 16.29 0.75 6.49
CA PRO A 73 17.26 1.30 5.56
C PRO A 73 17.75 0.23 4.57
N SER A 74 17.76 0.57 3.29
CA SER A 74 18.33 -0.23 2.21
C SER A 74 19.71 0.31 1.81
N ALA A 75 20.51 -0.52 1.15
CA ALA A 75 21.78 -0.08 0.56
C ALA A 75 21.62 0.65 -0.79
N ALA A 76 20.43 0.58 -1.38
CA ALA A 76 20.08 1.28 -2.61
C ALA A 76 19.27 2.55 -2.27
N PRO A 77 19.41 3.62 -3.07
CA PRO A 77 18.61 4.83 -2.91
C PRO A 77 17.14 4.52 -3.13
N GLY A 78 16.28 5.11 -2.30
CA GLY A 78 14.86 4.80 -2.28
C GLY A 78 13.99 6.00 -1.92
N LEU A 79 12.79 5.70 -1.42
CA LEU A 79 11.77 6.70 -1.15
C LEU A 79 12.24 7.80 -0.19
N THR A 80 13.03 7.46 0.84
CA THR A 80 13.59 8.44 1.77
C THR A 80 14.59 9.38 1.13
N ASP A 81 15.36 8.89 0.16
CA ASP A 81 16.39 9.68 -0.54
C ASP A 81 15.74 10.61 -1.57
N LEU A 82 14.68 10.13 -2.24
CA LEU A 82 13.83 10.97 -3.08
C LEU A 82 13.20 12.10 -2.25
N CYS A 83 12.62 11.78 -1.09
CA CYS A 83 12.03 12.79 -0.21
C CYS A 83 13.03 13.85 0.25
N ALA A 84 14.27 13.42 0.48
CA ALA A 84 15.38 14.26 0.90
C ALA A 84 16.09 15.01 -0.25
N GLU A 85 15.59 14.85 -1.48
CA GLU A 85 16.18 15.42 -2.69
C GLU A 85 17.65 15.00 -2.92
N GLN A 86 18.03 13.83 -2.40
CA GLN A 86 19.35 13.22 -2.60
C GLN A 86 19.39 12.27 -3.80
N ALA A 87 18.22 11.86 -4.29
CA ALA A 87 18.06 10.98 -5.44
C ALA A 87 16.96 11.51 -6.38
N SER A 88 17.09 11.22 -7.68
CA SER A 88 16.06 11.53 -8.67
C SER A 88 15.04 10.39 -8.81
N PHE A 89 13.95 10.63 -9.55
CA PHE A 89 12.92 9.61 -9.80
C PHE A 89 13.49 8.36 -10.50
N GLY A 90 14.49 8.52 -11.37
CA GLY A 90 15.11 7.37 -12.06
C GLY A 90 16.06 6.57 -11.18
N ASP A 91 16.64 7.18 -10.15
CA ASP A 91 17.64 6.53 -9.28
C ASP A 91 16.97 5.62 -8.24
N VAL A 92 15.74 5.95 -7.85
CA VAL A 92 15.00 5.21 -6.80
C VAL A 92 14.15 4.07 -7.33
N VAL A 93 13.97 3.97 -8.65
CA VAL A 93 13.21 2.90 -9.30
C VAL A 93 14.18 1.85 -9.82
N HIS A 94 14.21 0.70 -9.15
CA HIS A 94 15.12 -0.40 -9.45
C HIS A 94 14.38 -1.50 -10.20
N ARG A 95 14.80 -1.79 -11.43
CA ARG A 95 14.24 -2.93 -12.18
C ARG A 95 14.82 -4.23 -11.63
N VAL A 96 13.96 -5.08 -11.06
CA VAL A 96 14.35 -6.36 -10.46
C VAL A 96 14.33 -7.48 -11.51
N ARG A 97 13.26 -7.57 -12.29
CA ARG A 97 13.12 -8.51 -13.40
C ARG A 97 12.24 -7.94 -14.51
N GLU A 98 11.97 -8.73 -15.54
CA GLU A 98 11.02 -8.32 -16.58
C GLU A 98 9.62 -8.12 -16.00
N GLY A 99 9.01 -6.98 -16.30
CA GLY A 99 7.71 -6.61 -15.74
C GLY A 99 7.72 -6.23 -14.26
N LEU A 100 8.85 -6.27 -13.54
CA LEU A 100 8.91 -5.92 -12.11
C LEU A 100 9.94 -4.84 -11.82
N ALA A 101 9.47 -3.74 -11.22
CA ALA A 101 10.31 -2.72 -10.60
C ALA A 101 10.00 -2.59 -9.10
N GLU A 102 11.00 -2.15 -8.35
CA GLU A 102 10.91 -1.91 -6.92
C GLU A 102 11.50 -0.54 -6.56
N VAL A 103 10.79 0.15 -5.67
CA VAL A 103 11.26 1.36 -5.00
C VAL A 103 11.46 1.00 -3.54
N PRO A 104 12.70 0.82 -3.07
CA PRO A 104 12.96 0.48 -1.68
C PRO A 104 12.70 1.67 -0.77
N TRP A 105 12.70 1.44 0.54
CA TRP A 105 12.58 2.50 1.54
C TRP A 105 13.66 3.57 1.37
N GLY A 106 14.91 3.18 1.07
CA GLY A 106 16.05 4.08 0.90
C GLY A 106 17.04 4.02 2.06
N GLU A 107 18.08 4.84 2.01
CA GLU A 107 19.23 4.74 2.92
C GLU A 107 18.95 5.37 4.30
N ARG A 108 17.88 6.15 4.44
CA ARG A 108 17.61 6.91 5.67
C ARG A 108 16.63 6.20 6.58
N ALA A 109 16.74 6.48 7.88
CA ALA A 109 15.84 5.90 8.88
C ALA A 109 14.42 6.48 8.86
N VAL A 110 14.22 7.69 8.32
CA VAL A 110 12.95 8.43 8.40
C VAL A 110 12.57 9.02 7.06
N LEU A 111 11.31 8.82 6.67
CA LEU A 111 10.69 9.44 5.51
C LEU A 111 10.21 10.85 5.86
N ASP A 112 10.58 11.84 5.05
CA ASP A 112 10.03 13.19 5.18
C ASP A 112 8.57 13.21 4.67
N ARG A 113 7.65 13.29 5.63
CA ARG A 113 6.20 13.32 5.42
C ARG A 113 5.69 14.62 4.81
N ARG A 114 6.51 15.66 4.71
CA ARG A 114 6.13 16.95 4.11
C ARG A 114 6.40 16.99 2.60
N SER A 115 7.17 16.02 2.09
CA SER A 115 7.51 15.97 0.67
C SER A 115 6.35 15.43 -0.16
N MET A 116 6.04 16.10 -1.27
CA MET A 116 5.05 15.63 -2.24
C MET A 116 5.64 14.66 -3.28
N ARG A 117 6.97 14.47 -3.28
CA ARG A 117 7.66 13.65 -4.29
C ARG A 117 7.24 12.17 -4.30
N PRO A 118 6.96 11.51 -3.15
CA PRO A 118 6.40 10.16 -3.15
C PRO A 118 5.10 10.04 -3.93
N LEU A 119 4.22 11.04 -3.80
CA LEU A 119 2.93 11.05 -4.49
C LEU A 119 3.14 11.18 -6.00
N THR A 120 3.95 12.16 -6.42
CA THR A 120 4.30 12.35 -7.84
C THR A 120 4.99 11.14 -8.44
N LEU A 121 5.85 10.44 -7.67
CA LEU A 121 6.48 9.19 -8.11
C LEU A 121 5.42 8.13 -8.38
N VAL A 122 4.51 7.90 -7.44
CA VAL A 122 3.45 6.90 -7.58
C VAL A 122 2.54 7.20 -8.76
N GLU A 123 2.16 8.45 -8.96
CA GLU A 123 1.37 8.88 -10.12
C GLU A 123 2.09 8.55 -11.43
N ALA A 124 3.36 8.94 -11.56
CA ALA A 124 4.17 8.64 -12.73
C ALA A 124 4.37 7.12 -12.94
N LEU A 125 4.53 6.35 -11.86
CA LEU A 125 4.62 4.89 -11.93
C LEU A 125 3.30 4.27 -12.41
N SER A 126 2.16 4.83 -12.02
CA SER A 126 0.84 4.32 -12.43
C SER A 126 0.50 4.58 -13.90
N ASP A 127 1.22 5.49 -14.56
CA ASP A 127 1.15 5.73 -16.00
C ASP A 127 2.05 4.78 -16.80
N ILE A 128 3.12 4.27 -16.18
CA ILE A 128 4.13 3.40 -16.83
C ILE A 128 3.83 1.92 -16.59
N TYR A 129 3.44 1.58 -15.36
CA TYR A 129 3.14 0.22 -14.92
C TYR A 129 1.63 0.02 -14.81
N GLU A 130 1.17 -1.19 -15.07
CA GLU A 130 -0.25 -1.52 -14.98
C GLU A 130 -0.72 -1.60 -13.52
N VAL A 131 0.19 -1.98 -12.62
CA VAL A 131 -0.09 -2.11 -11.19
C VAL A 131 1.06 -1.50 -10.37
N VAL A 132 0.70 -0.64 -9.41
CA VAL A 132 1.59 -0.07 -8.40
C VAL A 132 1.12 -0.54 -7.02
N ILE A 133 1.97 -1.28 -6.32
CA ILE A 133 1.70 -1.83 -5.00
C ILE A 133 2.54 -1.08 -3.96
N ILE A 134 1.89 -0.39 -3.03
CA ILE A 134 2.56 0.46 -2.03
C ILE A 134 2.40 -0.18 -0.66
N SER A 135 3.50 -0.64 -0.07
CA SER A 135 3.51 -1.14 1.31
C SER A 135 3.69 0.03 2.28
N THR A 136 2.62 0.43 2.96
CA THR A 136 2.65 1.53 3.95
C THR A 136 2.96 1.06 5.37
N GLY A 137 3.26 -0.24 5.54
CA GLY A 137 3.63 -0.83 6.82
C GLY A 137 2.43 -0.95 7.77
N ARG A 138 2.67 -0.75 9.07
CA ARG A 138 1.65 -0.88 10.11
C ARG A 138 0.76 0.35 10.18
N ILE A 139 -0.55 0.14 10.25
CA ILE A 139 -1.54 1.19 10.49
C ILE A 139 -1.40 1.71 11.93
N GLY A 140 -1.32 3.03 12.05
CA GLY A 140 -1.19 3.72 13.33
C GLY A 140 -0.62 5.13 13.16
N LEU A 141 -0.31 5.79 14.27
CA LEU A 141 0.16 7.18 14.31
C LEU A 141 1.43 7.46 13.49
N ASN A 142 2.26 6.44 13.26
CA ASN A 142 3.49 6.56 12.48
C ASN A 142 3.35 6.12 11.02
N SER A 143 2.14 5.72 10.60
CA SER A 143 1.87 5.24 9.25
C SER A 143 2.17 6.32 8.21
N THR A 144 2.61 5.88 7.03
CA THR A 144 2.82 6.72 5.85
C THR A 144 1.58 6.76 4.95
N LEU A 145 0.52 6.05 5.31
CA LEU A 145 -0.77 6.03 4.60
C LEU A 145 -1.26 7.42 4.14
N PRO A 146 -1.25 8.47 5.00
CA PRO A 146 -1.75 9.78 4.59
C PRO A 146 -0.98 10.42 3.42
N LEU A 147 0.26 9.99 3.15
CA LEU A 147 1.08 10.52 2.06
C LEU A 147 0.65 10.03 0.68
N PHE A 148 -0.08 8.93 0.63
CA PHE A 148 -0.45 8.22 -0.60
C PHE A 148 -1.95 8.24 -0.85
N VAL A 149 -2.69 9.11 -0.16
CA VAL A 149 -4.09 9.37 -0.47
C VAL A 149 -4.13 10.14 -1.80
N THR A 150 -4.48 9.43 -2.87
CA THR A 150 -4.72 10.00 -4.20
C THR A 150 -6.00 9.44 -4.81
N GLY A 151 -6.54 10.13 -5.81
CA GLY A 151 -7.77 9.72 -6.50
C GLY A 151 -7.60 8.36 -7.17
N GLY A 152 -8.50 7.42 -6.89
CA GLY A 152 -8.46 6.06 -7.45
C GLY A 152 -7.50 5.09 -6.74
N ALA A 153 -6.87 5.49 -5.64
CA ALA A 153 -6.05 4.61 -4.84
C ALA A 153 -6.93 3.68 -3.97
N ARG A 154 -6.67 2.37 -4.07
CA ARG A 154 -7.40 1.36 -3.30
C ARG A 154 -6.59 0.93 -2.09
N LEU A 155 -7.22 0.94 -0.92
CA LEU A 155 -6.59 0.48 0.31
C LEU A 155 -6.99 -0.97 0.60
N ALA A 156 -6.00 -1.84 0.72
CA ALA A 156 -6.14 -3.20 1.22
C ALA A 156 -5.51 -3.28 2.63
N ILE A 157 -6.38 -3.45 3.63
CA ILE A 157 -6.02 -3.66 5.02
C ILE A 157 -5.67 -5.12 5.22
N VAL A 158 -4.43 -5.39 5.58
CA VAL A 158 -3.94 -6.73 5.86
C VAL A 158 -4.14 -7.05 7.33
N ARG A 159 -4.87 -8.13 7.60
CA ARG A 159 -5.22 -8.60 8.94
C ARG A 159 -4.81 -10.05 9.15
N GLN A 160 -4.55 -10.42 10.40
CA GLN A 160 -4.38 -11.82 10.76
C GLN A 160 -5.75 -12.48 10.96
N PRO A 161 -5.88 -13.81 10.81
CA PRO A 161 -7.14 -14.51 11.05
C PRO A 161 -7.70 -14.27 12.46
N SER A 162 -6.82 -14.08 13.43
CA SER A 162 -7.12 -13.80 14.84
C SER A 162 -7.47 -12.33 15.13
N THR A 163 -7.40 -11.43 14.15
CA THR A 163 -7.68 -10.01 14.35
C THR A 163 -9.18 -9.77 14.58
N PRO A 164 -9.57 -9.07 15.66
CA PRO A 164 -10.98 -8.82 15.96
C PRO A 164 -11.62 -7.90 14.91
N GLU A 165 -12.86 -8.21 14.52
CA GLU A 165 -13.60 -7.51 13.48
C GLU A 165 -13.82 -6.02 13.82
N ALA A 166 -14.06 -5.71 15.09
CA ALA A 166 -14.18 -4.32 15.58
C ALA A 166 -12.92 -3.48 15.31
N LEU A 167 -11.73 -4.09 15.33
CA LEU A 167 -10.48 -3.39 15.00
C LEU A 167 -10.37 -3.13 13.50
N VAL A 168 -10.81 -4.09 12.67
CA VAL A 168 -10.86 -3.93 11.20
C VAL A 168 -11.82 -2.80 10.84
N GLU A 169 -12.99 -2.76 11.48
CA GLU A 169 -13.99 -1.71 11.28
C GLU A 169 -13.45 -0.33 11.70
N ALA A 170 -12.86 -0.21 12.89
CA ALA A 170 -12.25 1.04 13.35
C ALA A 170 -11.15 1.54 12.39
N VAL A 171 -10.26 0.64 11.97
CA VAL A 171 -9.20 0.95 11.00
C VAL A 171 -9.77 1.36 9.64
N SER A 172 -10.84 0.72 9.19
CA SER A 172 -11.50 1.07 7.94
C SER A 172 -12.19 2.44 8.01
N ALA A 173 -12.77 2.78 9.16
CA ALA A 173 -13.37 4.09 9.40
C ALA A 173 -12.31 5.19 9.46
N ASP A 174 -11.15 4.90 10.06
CA ASP A 174 -10.00 5.80 10.05
C ASP A 174 -9.50 6.03 8.62
N ALA A 175 -9.38 4.98 7.82
CA ALA A 175 -8.99 5.08 6.41
C ALA A 175 -10.00 5.86 5.56
N ALA A 176 -11.30 5.63 5.77
CA ALA A 176 -12.35 6.41 5.12
C ALA A 176 -12.24 7.90 5.49
N SER A 177 -11.96 8.19 6.75
CA SER A 177 -11.75 9.56 7.25
C SER A 177 -10.50 10.23 6.65
N LEU A 178 -9.50 9.43 6.24
CA LEU A 178 -8.32 9.91 5.51
C LEU A 178 -8.61 10.22 4.04
N GLY A 179 -9.76 9.78 3.50
CA GLY A 179 -10.17 10.05 2.11
C GLY A 179 -10.03 8.85 1.15
N PHE A 180 -9.84 7.63 1.65
CA PHE A 180 -9.85 6.44 0.79
C PHE A 180 -11.28 6.07 0.38
N GLU A 181 -11.55 6.07 -0.92
CA GLU A 181 -12.87 5.74 -1.47
C GLU A 181 -13.16 4.24 -1.47
N THR A 182 -12.12 3.40 -1.56
CA THR A 182 -12.27 1.95 -1.59
C THR A 182 -11.33 1.29 -0.58
N VAL A 183 -11.91 0.72 0.47
CA VAL A 183 -11.21 -0.01 1.52
C VAL A 183 -11.63 -1.47 1.52
N GLN A 184 -10.67 -2.38 1.41
CA GLN A 184 -10.87 -3.83 1.42
C GLN A 184 -10.09 -4.45 2.58
N SER A 185 -10.56 -5.56 3.12
CA SER A 185 -9.78 -6.34 4.09
C SER A 185 -9.30 -7.63 3.44
N VAL A 186 -8.01 -7.91 3.62
CA VAL A 186 -7.32 -9.11 3.13
C VAL A 186 -6.77 -9.84 4.33
N VAL A 187 -7.05 -11.14 4.42
CA VAL A 187 -6.42 -11.99 5.43
C VAL A 187 -5.01 -12.30 4.96
N ALA A 188 -4.01 -11.97 5.77
CA ALA A 188 -2.65 -12.39 5.52
C ALA A 188 -2.63 -13.91 5.43
N PRO A 189 -2.03 -14.50 4.39
CA PRO A 189 -1.83 -15.94 4.37
C PRO A 189 -1.03 -16.29 5.63
N GLU A 190 -1.48 -17.30 6.38
CA GLU A 190 -0.64 -17.86 7.43
C GLU A 190 0.64 -18.32 6.75
N LEU A 191 1.76 -17.62 7.01
CA LEU A 191 3.02 -18.31 6.92
C LEU A 191 2.89 -19.43 7.94
N GLU A 192 2.59 -20.65 7.47
CA GLU A 192 3.06 -21.85 8.15
C GLU A 192 4.50 -21.52 8.50
N SER A 193 4.74 -21.32 9.79
CA SER A 193 6.07 -21.11 10.31
C SER A 193 6.88 -22.26 9.75
N ALA A 194 7.79 -21.95 8.83
CA ALA A 194 8.76 -22.89 8.33
C ALA A 194 9.65 -23.26 9.52
N VAL A 195 9.17 -24.22 10.30
CA VAL A 195 9.93 -25.01 11.24
C VAL A 195 10.63 -26.05 10.39
N ALA A 196 11.92 -25.81 10.14
CA ALA A 196 12.90 -26.85 9.87
C ALA A 196 14.28 -26.33 10.31
#